data_AF-A0A351SB96-F1
#
_entry.id   AF-A0A351SB96-F1
#
_cell.length_a   1.000
_cell.length_b   1.000
_cell.length_c   1.000
_cell.angle_alpha   90.00
_cell.angle_beta   90.00
_cell.angle_gamma   90.00
#
_symmetry.space_group_name_H-M   'P 1'
#
loop_
_entity.id
_entity.type
_entity.pdbx_description
1 polymer ?
#
loop_
_entity_poly.entity_id
_entity_poly.type
_entity_poly.pdbx_seq_one_letter_code
_entity_poly.pdbx_strand_id
1 'polypeptide(L)'
;ENADPATLVEEENQLSNNHEHLVSALATLDERSQDIVQRRWLEDNKPTLHELADEYSVSAERIRQIEKNALKKLQKAMIKSA
;
A
#
# COMPACT_ATOMS: atom_id res chain seq x y z
N GLU A 1 26.77 15.69 -16.38
CA GLU A 1 26.03 16.47 -15.38
C GLU A 1 26.13 15.70 -14.06
N ASN A 2 26.87 16.23 -13.08
CA ASN A 2 26.97 15.62 -11.75
C ASN A 2 25.75 16.12 -10.97
N ALA A 3 24.84 15.21 -10.58
CA ALA A 3 23.81 15.56 -9.61
C ALA A 3 24.48 16.16 -8.36
N ASP A 4 23.98 17.29 -7.89
CA ASP A 4 24.49 17.95 -6.70
C ASP A 4 24.33 16.98 -5.51
N PRO A 5 25.36 16.73 -4.69
CA PRO A 5 25.21 15.91 -3.49
C PRO A 5 24.06 16.38 -2.58
N ALA A 6 23.72 17.66 -2.59
CA ALA A 6 22.55 18.17 -1.86
C ALA A 6 21.23 17.62 -2.41
N THR A 7 21.07 17.49 -3.73
CA THR A 7 19.84 16.95 -4.34
C THR A 7 19.71 15.45 -4.10
N LEU A 8 20.82 14.70 -4.11
CA LEU A 8 20.80 13.25 -3.82
C LEU A 8 20.34 12.97 -2.38
N VAL A 9 20.85 13.73 -1.41
CA VAL A 9 20.46 13.57 0.00
C VAL A 9 19.00 13.95 0.24
N GLU A 10 18.49 14.96 -0.47
CA GLU A 10 17.08 15.34 -0.37
C GLU A 10 16.16 14.28 -0.98
N GLU A 11 16.53 13.70 -2.12
CA GLU A 11 15.81 12.58 -2.74
C GLU A 11 15.79 11.34 -1.84
N GLU A 12 16.93 10.98 -1.24
CA GLU A 12 17.02 9.85 -0.30
C GLU A 12 16.15 10.06 0.96
N ASN A 13 16.15 11.26 1.52
CA ASN A 13 15.30 11.59 2.66
C ASN A 13 13.81 11.55 2.29
N GLN A 14 13.43 12.06 1.12
CA GLN A 14 12.05 12.01 0.65
C GLN A 14 11.59 10.56 0.43
N LEU A 15 12.41 9.72 -0.18
CA LEU A 15 12.10 8.30 -0.37
C LEU A 15 11.94 7.58 0.97
N SER A 16 12.85 7.83 1.92
CA SER A 16 12.82 7.24 3.25
C SER A 16 11.56 7.64 4.02
N ASN A 17 11.23 8.93 4.03
CA ASN A 17 10.05 9.46 4.70
C ASN A 17 8.74 8.91 4.07
N ASN A 18 8.68 8.84 2.74
CA ASN A 18 7.54 8.25 2.03
C ASN A 18 7.37 6.76 2.35
N HIS A 19 8.48 6.02 2.46
CA HIS A 19 8.48 4.62 2.84
C HIS A 19 7.97 4.42 4.28
N GLU A 20 8.48 5.18 5.24
CA GLU A 20 8.04 5.12 6.63
C GLU A 20 6.55 5.42 6.78
N HIS A 21 6.05 6.44 6.06
CA HIS A 21 4.63 6.76 6.03
C HIS A 21 3.78 5.63 5.43
N LEU A 22 4.24 5.00 4.34
CA LEU A 22 3.57 3.84 3.75
C LEU A 22 3.51 2.67 4.74
N VAL A 23 4.63 2.32 5.37
CA VAL A 23 4.73 1.22 6.34
C VAL A 23 3.82 1.47 7.53
N SER A 24 3.85 2.68 8.09
CA SER A 24 2.96 3.09 9.19
C SER A 24 1.49 3.00 8.80
N ALA A 25 1.14 3.46 7.59
CA ALA A 25 -0.22 3.38 7.08
C ALA A 25 -0.69 1.93 6.88
N LEU A 26 0.17 1.06 6.34
CA LEU A 26 -0.10 -0.38 6.20
C LEU A 26 -0.32 -1.04 7.57
N ALA A 27 0.44 -0.65 8.60
CA ALA A 27 0.27 -1.15 9.97
C ALA A 27 -1.08 -0.76 10.62
N THR A 28 -1.81 0.22 10.07
CA THR A 28 -3.18 0.55 10.52
C THR A 28 -4.27 -0.33 9.90
N LEU A 29 -3.91 -1.14 8.90
CA LEU A 29 -4.80 -2.11 8.27
C LEU A 29 -4.82 -3.40 9.09
N ASP A 30 -5.94 -4.11 9.04
CA ASP A 30 -5.96 -5.50 9.52
C ASP A 30 -5.11 -6.37 8.58
N GLU A 31 -4.57 -7.46 9.12
CA GLU A 31 -3.66 -8.40 8.43
C GLU A 31 -4.19 -8.84 7.06
N ARG A 32 -5.51 -9.11 6.98
CA ARG A 32 -6.17 -9.51 5.74
C ARG A 32 -6.25 -8.38 4.72
N SER A 33 -6.56 -7.16 5.16
CA SER A 33 -6.55 -5.97 4.31
C SER A 33 -5.15 -5.64 3.81
N GLN A 34 -4.14 -5.81 4.66
CA GLN A 34 -2.74 -5.60 4.32
C GLN A 34 -2.30 -6.57 3.22
N ASP A 35 -2.56 -7.87 3.37
CA ASP A 35 -2.21 -8.88 2.36
C ASP A 35 -2.91 -8.62 1.02
N ILE A 36 -4.23 -8.35 1.03
CA ILE A 36 -4.99 -8.07 -0.20
C ILE A 36 -4.42 -6.85 -0.95
N VAL A 37 -4.10 -5.76 -0.24
CA VAL A 37 -3.52 -4.57 -0.87
C VAL A 37 -2.10 -4.84 -1.35
N GLN A 38 -1.28 -5.53 -0.57
CA GLN A 38 0.10 -5.87 -0.93
C GLN A 38 0.14 -6.71 -2.21
N ARG A 39 -0.64 -7.79 -2.28
CA ARG A 39 -0.74 -8.64 -3.47
C ARG A 39 -1.29 -7.90 -4.69
N ARG A 40 -2.27 -7.02 -4.52
CA ARG A 40 -2.88 -6.31 -5.65
C ARG A 40 -2.09 -5.11 -6.16
N TRP A 41 -1.27 -4.49 -5.33
CA TRP A 41 -0.61 -3.22 -5.65
C TRP A 41 0.92 -3.29 -5.67
N LEU A 42 1.51 -4.12 -4.81
CA LEU A 42 2.96 -4.19 -4.62
C LEU A 42 3.60 -5.40 -5.31
N GLU A 43 2.85 -6.46 -5.60
CA GLU A 43 3.35 -7.61 -6.34
C GLU A 43 3.24 -7.41 -7.87
N ASP A 44 4.21 -7.97 -8.60
CA ASP A 44 4.22 -7.97 -10.07
C ASP A 44 3.09 -8.84 -10.64
N ASN A 45 2.84 -10.00 -10.03
CA ASN A 45 1.77 -10.90 -10.44
C ASN A 45 0.51 -10.63 -9.59
N LYS A 46 -0.30 -9.68 -10.07
CA LYS A 46 -1.48 -9.22 -9.34
C LYS A 46 -2.61 -10.24 -9.46
N PRO A 47 -3.00 -10.92 -8.37
CA PRO A 47 -4.14 -11.83 -8.42
C PRO A 47 -5.41 -11.04 -8.71
N THR A 48 -6.31 -11.67 -9.45
CA THR A 48 -7.65 -11.17 -9.70
C THR A 48 -8.49 -11.20 -8.42
N LEU A 49 -9.57 -10.42 -8.41
CA LEU A 49 -10.53 -10.44 -7.29
C LEU A 49 -11.14 -11.83 -7.07
N HIS A 50 -11.26 -12.64 -8.12
CA HIS A 50 -11.78 -14.00 -8.03
C HIS A 50 -10.77 -14.96 -7.39
N GLU A 51 -9.50 -14.89 -7.77
CA GLU A 51 -8.45 -15.73 -7.17
C GLU A 51 -8.30 -15.46 -5.66
N LEU A 52 -8.30 -14.17 -5.27
CA LEU A 52 -8.32 -13.81 -3.85
C LEU A 52 -9.61 -14.23 -3.15
N ALA A 53 -10.75 -14.16 -3.84
CA ALA A 53 -12.02 -14.58 -3.28
C ALA A 53 -12.04 -16.08 -2.98
N ASP A 54 -11.52 -16.89 -3.91
CA ASP A 54 -11.40 -18.34 -3.76
C ASP A 54 -10.41 -18.70 -2.65
N GLU A 55 -9.22 -18.09 -2.62
CA GLU A 55 -8.21 -18.32 -1.58
C GLU A 55 -8.75 -18.01 -0.17
N TYR A 56 -9.43 -16.88 -0.03
CA TYR A 56 -9.98 -16.45 1.23
C TYR A 56 -11.40 -16.98 1.53
N SER A 57 -11.94 -17.84 0.65
CA SER A 57 -13.30 -18.41 0.76
C SER A 57 -14.38 -17.35 1.01
N VAL A 58 -14.32 -16.24 0.27
CA VAL A 58 -15.30 -15.15 0.32
C VAL A 58 -15.76 -14.78 -1.09
N SER A 59 -16.68 -13.82 -1.23
CA SER A 59 -17.07 -13.30 -2.53
C SER A 59 -16.06 -12.29 -3.09
N ALA A 60 -15.96 -12.20 -4.42
CA ALA A 60 -15.16 -11.18 -5.10
C ALA A 60 -15.56 -9.75 -4.69
N GLU A 61 -16.85 -9.50 -4.47
CA GLU A 61 -17.32 -8.22 -3.94
C GLU A 61 -16.80 -7.95 -2.52
N ARG A 62 -16.67 -8.98 -1.67
CA ARG A 62 -16.09 -8.83 -0.34
C ARG A 62 -14.61 -8.42 -0.42
N ILE A 63 -13.82 -9.04 -1.31
CA ILE A 63 -12.43 -8.64 -1.55
C ILE A 63 -12.37 -7.19 -2.03
N ARG A 64 -13.22 -6.80 -2.99
CA ARG A 64 -13.32 -5.42 -3.48
C ARG A 64 -13.65 -4.41 -2.37
N GLN A 65 -14.55 -4.76 -1.46
CA GLN A 65 -14.88 -3.92 -0.31
C GLN A 65 -13.70 -3.77 0.65
N ILE A 66 -12.99 -4.87 0.93
CA ILE A 66 -11.79 -4.86 1.78
C ILE A 66 -10.73 -3.95 1.15
N GLU A 67 -10.41 -4.15 -0.13
CA GLU A 67 -9.46 -3.32 -0.87
C GLU A 67 -9.84 -1.84 -0.81
N LYS A 68 -11.10 -1.49 -1.12
CA LYS A 68 -11.56 -0.09 -1.10
C LYS A 68 -11.42 0.54 0.28
N ASN A 69 -11.75 -0.20 1.35
CA ASN A 69 -11.62 0.29 2.72
C ASN A 69 -10.16 0.46 3.12
N ALA A 70 -9.30 -0.48 2.72
CA ALA A 70 -7.87 -0.45 2.98
C ALA A 70 -7.20 0.75 2.28
N LEU A 71 -7.50 0.97 0.99
CA LEU A 71 -7.03 2.14 0.23
C LEU A 71 -7.49 3.46 0.87
N LYS A 72 -8.74 3.52 1.33
CA LYS A 72 -9.26 4.71 2.02
C LYS A 72 -8.53 4.99 3.33
N LYS A 73 -8.18 3.95 4.10
CA LYS A 73 -7.38 4.06 5.33
C LYS A 73 -5.95 4.50 5.01
N LEU A 74 -5.31 3.90 4.01
CA LEU A 74 -3.99 4.28 3.50
C LEU A 74 -3.94 5.75 3.10
N GLN A 75 -4.88 6.19 2.27
CA GLN A 75 -4.98 7.60 1.85
C GLN A 75 -5.15 8.54 3.05
N LYS A 76 -5.98 8.16 4.02
CA LYS A 76 -6.20 8.96 5.24
C LYS A 76 -4.93 9.03 6.10
N ALA A 77 -4.20 7.94 6.24
CA ALA A 77 -2.94 7.91 7.00
C ALA A 77 -1.86 8.76 6.32
N MET A 78 -1.73 8.69 5.00
CA MET A 78 -0.78 9.52 4.26
C MET A 78 -1.11 11.01 4.35
N ILE A 79 -2.40 11.40 4.27
CA ILE A 79 -2.83 12.80 4.42
C ILE A 79 -2.64 13.31 5.86
N LYS A 80 -2.82 12.46 6.87
CA LYS A 80 -2.64 12.84 8.28
C LYS A 80 -1.16 13.02 8.67
N SER A 81 -0.26 12.63 7.78
CA SER A 81 1.20 12.72 7.95
C SER A 81 1.80 13.96 7.23
N ALA A 82 0.94 14.78 6.61
CA ALA A 82 1.28 16.06 5.97
C ALA A 82 0.77 17.23 6.82
#